data_AF-A0A8H4GSE4-F1
#
_entry.id   AF-A0A8H4GSE4-F1
#
_cell.length_a   1.000
_cell.length_b   1.000
_cell.length_c   1.000
_cell.angle_alpha   90.00
_cell.angle_beta   90.00
_cell.angle_gamma   90.00
#
_symmetry.space_group_name_H-M   'P 1'
#
loop_
_entity.id
_entity.type
_entity.pdbx_description
1 polymer ?
#
loop_
_entity_poly.entity_id
_entity_poly.type
_entity_poly.pdbx_seq_one_letter_code
_entity_poly.pdbx_strand_id
1 'polypeptide(L)'
;MAKPVSIHTHRGSQVPCNLNADESTPPEQHKFPLTPPPTAERQASDTVVARVLRIFNCIRSGSGPVVSHSPNIKLQREQFSELLSRLNKDEELHSYVNDKVRWDYDPESEQLQIRMPSPTIIDEGGPASEFAALITNGGSSRILLRADKSEDGQSDDTKICLQRQPDAQFQHCLAAYPGVVVEVSYSQNGNLRKLAWEYIMNSNGNIKVVVGINIKYDGKESTVSLWRPAYVQEEGEEFDVLEVDQVIEAEVFRTQDGRPANKCRRLSINLSDFGPDELSDGYERKELSISYETLVKLLNRAERIHQARESAPGLRGIESKRPIRKRKLRSSSPAEQLRCDDEAKRRRQEAQAEERTAASDKDYVPPSSRRRGAGKP
;
A
#
# COMPACT_ATOMS: atom_id res chain seq x y z
N MET A 1 40.84 19.60 -35.40
CA MET A 1 40.32 19.91 -36.76
C MET A 1 40.66 18.74 -37.67
N ALA A 2 39.72 18.24 -38.47
CA ALA A 2 39.99 17.28 -39.55
C ALA A 2 38.88 17.36 -40.61
N LYS A 3 39.26 17.71 -41.85
CA LYS A 3 38.46 17.79 -43.09
C LYS A 3 39.44 17.93 -44.27
N PRO A 4 39.06 17.59 -45.51
CA PRO A 4 38.17 16.50 -45.94
C PRO A 4 38.82 15.65 -47.05
N VAL A 5 38.10 14.65 -47.56
CA VAL A 5 38.34 14.06 -48.90
C VAL A 5 37.07 14.27 -49.74
N SER A 6 37.18 14.30 -51.07
CA SER A 6 36.13 14.77 -51.99
C SER A 6 36.18 14.04 -53.33
N ILE A 7 35.21 14.33 -54.23
CA ILE A 7 35.25 14.09 -55.70
C ILE A 7 35.11 12.58 -56.12
N HIS A 8 34.30 12.16 -57.13
CA HIS A 8 33.37 12.90 -58.01
C HIS A 8 32.19 12.07 -58.63
N THR A 9 31.36 12.82 -59.35
CA THR A 9 30.11 12.59 -60.12
C THR A 9 30.06 11.54 -61.25
N HIS A 10 28.83 11.09 -61.61
CA HIS A 10 28.13 11.38 -62.90
C HIS A 10 26.66 10.83 -62.90
N ARG A 11 25.60 11.55 -63.36
CA ARG A 11 25.08 11.90 -64.73
C ARG A 11 24.37 10.71 -65.42
N GLY A 12 23.15 10.77 -66.02
CA GLY A 12 22.10 11.79 -66.26
C GLY A 12 20.81 11.08 -66.82
N SER A 13 19.85 11.62 -67.59
CA SER A 13 19.56 13.00 -68.07
C SER A 13 18.15 13.16 -68.74
N GLN A 14 17.27 14.01 -68.20
CA GLN A 14 16.30 14.95 -68.87
C GLN A 14 15.37 14.60 -70.10
N VAL A 15 14.03 14.78 -69.92
CA VAL A 15 12.92 15.25 -70.85
C VAL A 15 12.66 14.55 -72.22
N PRO A 16 11.61 14.88 -73.07
CA PRO A 16 10.40 15.75 -72.94
C PRO A 16 9.00 15.24 -73.44
N CYS A 17 7.93 15.91 -72.97
CA CYS A 17 6.68 16.43 -73.61
C CYS A 17 5.74 15.67 -74.61
N ASN A 18 4.43 15.70 -74.27
CA ASN A 18 3.18 16.03 -75.03
C ASN A 18 2.90 15.59 -76.49
N LEU A 19 1.64 15.18 -76.74
CA LEU A 19 0.80 15.55 -77.91
C LEU A 19 -0.72 15.49 -77.56
N ASN A 20 -1.60 15.97 -78.45
CA ASN A 20 -3.01 16.34 -78.16
C ASN A 20 -4.08 15.45 -78.86
N ALA A 21 -5.36 15.74 -78.51
CA ALA A 21 -6.61 15.62 -79.28
C ALA A 21 -7.51 14.37 -79.06
N ASP A 22 -8.83 14.38 -79.36
CA ASP A 22 -9.92 15.40 -79.31
C ASP A 22 -11.23 14.73 -79.83
N GLU A 23 -12.35 14.69 -79.07
CA GLU A 23 -13.73 14.53 -79.64
C GLU A 23 -14.92 14.61 -78.63
N SER A 24 -15.85 15.54 -78.92
CA SER A 24 -17.33 15.45 -78.91
C SER A 24 -18.17 14.59 -77.91
N THR A 25 -18.63 15.25 -76.82
CA THR A 25 -20.06 15.36 -76.34
C THR A 25 -20.93 14.15 -75.85
N PRO A 26 -21.97 14.40 -75.00
CA PRO A 26 -22.74 13.39 -74.20
C PRO A 26 -24.09 13.00 -74.90
N PRO A 27 -25.07 12.22 -74.33
CA PRO A 27 -25.45 11.96 -72.91
C PRO A 27 -25.69 10.45 -72.60
N GLU A 28 -26.23 9.95 -71.47
CA GLU A 28 -27.41 10.34 -70.66
C GLU A 28 -27.35 9.96 -69.14
N GLN A 29 -28.39 10.35 -68.40
CA GLN A 29 -28.63 10.20 -66.95
C GLN A 29 -28.74 8.76 -66.42
N HIS A 30 -28.44 8.54 -65.12
CA HIS A 30 -29.34 7.80 -64.20
C HIS A 30 -29.09 8.09 -62.70
N LYS A 31 -29.97 8.93 -62.12
CA LYS A 31 -30.49 8.97 -60.72
C LYS A 31 -29.55 8.59 -59.55
N PHE A 32 -29.10 9.61 -58.80
CA PHE A 32 -28.74 9.45 -57.38
C PHE A 32 -29.99 9.21 -56.50
N PRO A 33 -29.93 8.30 -55.52
CA PRO A 33 -30.62 8.46 -54.24
C PRO A 33 -29.74 9.26 -53.27
N LEU A 34 -30.25 10.39 -52.76
CA LEU A 34 -29.55 11.21 -51.77
C LEU A 34 -29.67 10.61 -50.36
N THR A 35 -28.72 9.77 -49.97
CA THR A 35 -28.51 9.41 -48.56
C THR A 35 -27.07 8.92 -48.35
N PRO A 36 -26.26 9.52 -47.45
CA PRO A 36 -25.02 8.89 -47.04
C PRO A 36 -25.33 7.60 -46.26
N PRO A 37 -24.52 6.54 -46.36
CA PRO A 37 -24.68 5.36 -45.51
C PRO A 37 -24.53 5.74 -44.03
N PRO A 38 -25.18 5.02 -43.10
CA PRO A 38 -25.15 5.35 -41.69
C PRO A 38 -23.71 5.39 -41.18
N THR A 39 -23.37 6.48 -40.47
CA THR A 39 -22.04 6.73 -39.91
C THR A 39 -21.53 5.49 -39.18
N ALA A 40 -20.49 4.87 -39.72
CA ALA A 40 -19.81 3.76 -39.06
C ALA A 40 -19.47 4.16 -37.61
N GLU A 41 -19.73 3.24 -36.68
CA GLU A 41 -19.79 3.55 -35.25
C GLU A 41 -18.54 4.30 -34.79
N ARG A 42 -18.72 5.35 -33.97
CA ARG A 42 -17.61 6.09 -33.37
C ARG A 42 -16.68 5.08 -32.69
N GLN A 43 -15.44 4.98 -33.18
CA GLN A 43 -14.37 4.25 -32.52
C GLN A 43 -14.41 4.56 -31.03
N ALA A 44 -14.49 3.50 -30.20
CA ALA A 44 -14.97 3.59 -28.83
C ALA A 44 -14.31 4.76 -28.09
N SER A 45 -15.13 5.73 -27.66
CA SER A 45 -14.64 6.96 -27.04
C SER A 45 -13.72 6.63 -25.87
N ASP A 46 -12.50 7.18 -25.86
CA ASP A 46 -11.49 6.96 -24.82
C ASP A 46 -11.93 7.63 -23.50
N THR A 47 -12.89 7.00 -22.81
CA THR A 47 -13.44 7.52 -21.57
C THR A 47 -12.42 7.42 -20.46
N VAL A 48 -12.51 8.31 -19.47
CA VAL A 48 -11.65 8.25 -18.28
C VAL A 48 -11.72 6.87 -17.60
N VAL A 49 -12.89 6.24 -17.62
CA VAL A 49 -13.13 4.89 -17.09
C VAL A 49 -12.38 3.83 -17.91
N ALA A 50 -12.47 3.86 -19.25
CA ALA A 50 -11.71 2.95 -20.11
C ALA A 50 -10.20 3.11 -19.92
N ARG A 51 -9.72 4.36 -19.76
CA ARG A 51 -8.32 4.66 -19.45
C ARG A 51 -7.87 4.11 -18.09
N VAL A 52 -8.71 4.17 -17.05
CA VAL A 52 -8.43 3.58 -15.73
C VAL A 52 -8.36 2.05 -15.82
N LEU A 53 -9.33 1.42 -16.49
CA LEU A 53 -9.31 -0.04 -16.71
C LEU A 53 -8.09 -0.48 -17.54
N ARG A 54 -7.63 0.34 -18.48
CA ARG A 54 -6.38 0.10 -19.20
C ARG A 54 -5.15 0.21 -18.28
N ILE A 55 -5.13 1.17 -17.34
CA ILE A 55 -4.06 1.27 -16.33
C ILE A 55 -4.04 0.03 -15.43
N PHE A 56 -5.18 -0.42 -14.92
CA PHE A 56 -5.26 -1.66 -14.13
C PHE A 56 -4.78 -2.88 -14.92
N ASN A 57 -5.16 -3.02 -16.20
CA ASN A 57 -4.65 -4.09 -17.05
C ASN A 57 -3.14 -3.97 -17.34
N CYS A 58 -2.60 -2.78 -17.59
CA CYS A 58 -1.16 -2.58 -17.73
C CYS A 58 -0.38 -2.91 -16.45
N ILE A 59 -0.98 -2.72 -15.27
CA ILE A 59 -0.41 -3.14 -13.97
C ILE A 59 -0.50 -4.67 -13.79
N ARG A 60 -1.58 -5.32 -14.27
CA ARG A 60 -1.74 -6.78 -14.25
C ARG A 60 -0.76 -7.50 -15.18
N SER A 61 -0.59 -6.99 -16.39
CA SER A 61 0.26 -7.62 -17.41
C SER A 61 1.75 -7.26 -17.32
N GLY A 62 2.18 -6.46 -16.33
CA GLY A 62 3.56 -5.95 -16.21
C GLY A 62 4.00 -4.97 -17.33
N SER A 63 3.17 -4.76 -18.36
CA SER A 63 3.50 -4.06 -19.61
C SER A 63 3.34 -2.54 -19.57
N GLY A 64 3.21 -1.94 -18.39
CA GLY A 64 3.17 -0.49 -18.23
C GLY A 64 4.58 0.14 -18.25
N PRO A 65 4.76 1.36 -18.79
CA PRO A 65 5.96 2.13 -18.48
C PRO A 65 6.04 2.37 -16.97
N VAL A 66 7.24 2.41 -16.39
CA VAL A 66 7.44 2.65 -14.95
C VAL A 66 6.99 4.06 -14.59
N VAL A 67 5.72 4.21 -14.23
CA VAL A 67 5.13 5.50 -13.86
C VAL A 67 5.64 5.90 -12.48
N SER A 68 6.70 6.71 -12.45
CA SER A 68 7.39 7.18 -11.23
C SER A 68 6.54 8.01 -10.27
N HIS A 69 5.27 8.25 -10.59
CA HIS A 69 4.34 9.10 -9.87
C HIS A 69 2.96 8.43 -9.86
N SER A 70 2.37 8.27 -8.67
CA SER A 70 0.97 7.84 -8.51
C SER A 70 0.04 8.69 -9.39
N PRO A 71 -0.61 8.13 -10.43
CA PRO A 71 -1.50 8.92 -11.26
C PRO A 71 -2.72 9.33 -10.44
N ASN A 72 -2.84 10.63 -10.20
CA ASN A 72 -4.07 11.27 -9.74
C ASN A 72 -4.93 11.57 -10.97
N ILE A 73 -6.10 10.94 -11.04
CA ILE A 73 -6.99 10.94 -12.19
C ILE A 73 -8.30 11.58 -11.75
N LYS A 74 -8.66 12.74 -12.32
CA LYS A 74 -9.98 13.31 -12.07
C LYS A 74 -11.05 12.35 -12.62
N LEU A 75 -11.96 11.92 -11.77
CA LEU A 75 -13.00 10.93 -12.03
C LEU A 75 -14.29 11.34 -11.29
N GLN A 76 -15.37 11.59 -12.04
CA GLN A 76 -16.64 12.02 -11.46
C GLN A 76 -17.38 10.85 -10.78
N ARG A 77 -18.35 11.13 -9.90
CA ARG A 77 -19.03 10.08 -9.10
C ARG A 77 -19.78 9.07 -9.96
N GLU A 78 -20.33 9.52 -11.08
CA GLU A 78 -21.02 8.71 -12.09
C GLU A 78 -20.02 7.82 -12.83
N GLN A 79 -18.85 8.37 -13.18
CA GLN A 79 -17.74 7.64 -13.82
C GLN A 79 -17.08 6.64 -12.86
N PHE A 80 -17.05 6.93 -11.56
CA PHE A 80 -16.60 6.00 -10.53
C PHE A 80 -17.60 4.85 -10.33
N SER A 81 -18.90 5.16 -10.35
CA SER A 81 -19.97 4.15 -10.33
C SER A 81 -19.92 3.25 -11.58
N GLU A 82 -19.63 3.83 -12.75
CA GLU A 82 -19.38 3.09 -13.99
C GLU A 82 -18.11 2.22 -13.90
N LEU A 83 -17.02 2.75 -13.31
CA LEU A 83 -15.77 2.00 -13.09
C LEU A 83 -16.02 0.76 -12.24
N LEU A 84 -16.71 0.89 -11.11
CA LEU A 84 -17.09 -0.24 -10.25
C LEU A 84 -17.99 -1.24 -11.00
N SER A 85 -18.99 -0.75 -11.76
CA SER A 85 -19.88 -1.61 -12.55
C SER A 85 -19.18 -2.35 -13.70
N ARG A 86 -18.10 -1.79 -14.26
CA ARG A 86 -17.26 -2.48 -15.26
C ARG A 86 -16.26 -3.43 -14.60
N LEU A 87 -15.67 -3.07 -13.47
CA LEU A 87 -14.73 -3.91 -12.73
C LEU A 87 -15.44 -5.19 -12.21
N ASN A 88 -16.64 -5.06 -11.64
CA ASN A 88 -17.47 -6.18 -11.20
C ASN A 88 -17.95 -7.13 -12.33
N LYS A 89 -17.59 -6.88 -13.61
CA LYS A 89 -17.87 -7.77 -14.76
C LYS A 89 -16.62 -8.53 -15.23
N ASP A 90 -15.46 -8.22 -14.67
CA ASP A 90 -14.17 -8.85 -14.95
C ASP A 90 -13.63 -9.35 -13.61
N GLU A 91 -14.11 -10.52 -13.17
CA GLU A 91 -13.82 -11.07 -11.83
C GLU A 91 -12.32 -11.26 -11.59
N GLU A 92 -11.58 -11.60 -12.64
CA GLU A 92 -10.13 -11.79 -12.59
C GLU A 92 -9.40 -10.44 -12.36
N LEU A 93 -9.75 -9.41 -13.12
CA LEU A 93 -9.20 -8.06 -12.92
C LEU A 93 -9.67 -7.45 -11.60
N HIS A 94 -10.91 -7.68 -11.18
CA HIS A 94 -11.46 -7.20 -9.92
C HIS A 94 -10.73 -7.80 -8.72
N SER A 95 -10.54 -9.12 -8.73
CA SER A 95 -9.74 -9.84 -7.72
C SER A 95 -8.32 -9.27 -7.65
N TYR A 96 -7.62 -9.21 -8.79
CA TYR A 96 -6.26 -8.66 -8.87
C TYR A 96 -6.16 -7.19 -8.41
N VAL A 97 -7.13 -6.35 -8.79
CA VAL A 97 -7.15 -4.93 -8.43
C VAL A 97 -7.39 -4.74 -6.93
N ASN A 98 -8.24 -5.55 -6.30
CA ASN A 98 -8.50 -5.43 -4.86
C ASN A 98 -7.34 -5.96 -3.99
N ASP A 99 -6.65 -7.01 -4.44
CA ASP A 99 -5.51 -7.62 -3.74
C ASP A 99 -4.19 -6.86 -3.97
N LYS A 100 -3.81 -6.63 -5.24
CA LYS A 100 -2.48 -6.15 -5.61
C LYS A 100 -2.39 -4.64 -5.89
N VAL A 101 -3.49 -3.96 -6.22
CA VAL A 101 -3.47 -2.53 -6.56
C VAL A 101 -4.03 -1.69 -5.43
N ARG A 102 -3.22 -0.80 -4.83
CA ARG A 102 -3.73 0.16 -3.85
C ARG A 102 -4.28 1.37 -4.59
N TRP A 103 -5.57 1.64 -4.43
CA TRP A 103 -6.23 2.79 -5.04
C TRP A 103 -7.23 3.41 -4.07
N ASP A 104 -7.40 4.72 -4.17
CA ASP A 104 -8.23 5.53 -3.27
C ASP A 104 -9.12 6.46 -4.12
N TYR A 105 -10.40 6.58 -3.78
CA TYR A 105 -11.31 7.53 -4.44
C TYR A 105 -11.83 8.57 -3.44
N ASP A 106 -11.60 9.84 -3.74
CA ASP A 106 -12.13 10.98 -3.00
C ASP A 106 -13.40 11.53 -3.69
N PRO A 107 -14.60 11.35 -3.09
CA PRO A 107 -15.85 11.83 -3.66
C PRO A 107 -16.07 13.34 -3.47
N GLU A 108 -15.28 14.05 -2.66
CA GLU A 108 -15.35 15.51 -2.49
C GLU A 108 -14.49 16.24 -3.54
N SER A 109 -13.30 15.73 -3.85
CA SER A 109 -12.41 16.33 -4.85
C SER A 109 -12.50 15.72 -6.26
N GLU A 110 -13.36 14.70 -6.45
CA GLU A 110 -13.55 13.92 -7.68
C GLU A 110 -12.24 13.31 -8.21
N GLN A 111 -11.45 12.68 -7.34
CA GLN A 111 -10.11 12.17 -7.68
C GLN A 111 -9.94 10.69 -7.32
N LEU A 112 -9.52 9.90 -8.31
CA LEU A 112 -8.97 8.57 -8.13
C LEU A 112 -7.45 8.65 -8.07
N GLN A 113 -6.84 8.23 -6.97
CA GLN A 113 -5.41 8.05 -6.85
C GLN A 113 -5.07 6.57 -6.95
N ILE A 114 -4.13 6.20 -7.85
CA ILE A 114 -3.60 4.83 -7.92
C ILE A 114 -2.16 4.83 -7.36
N ARG A 115 -1.90 3.93 -6.42
CA ARG A 115 -0.61 3.75 -5.73
C ARG A 115 -0.07 2.36 -6.02
N MET A 116 1.03 2.31 -6.76
CA MET A 116 1.80 1.07 -6.91
C MET A 116 2.34 0.63 -5.53
N PRO A 117 2.28 -0.66 -5.15
CA PRO A 117 3.29 -1.19 -4.24
C PRO A 117 4.68 -0.97 -4.88
N SER A 118 5.72 -0.80 -4.07
CA SER A 118 7.10 -0.73 -4.60
C SER A 118 7.44 -2.06 -5.28
N PRO A 119 8.19 -2.07 -6.40
CA PRO A 119 8.48 -3.29 -7.13
C PRO A 119 9.22 -4.29 -6.24
N THR A 120 8.57 -5.41 -5.94
CA THR A 120 9.19 -6.56 -5.27
C THR A 120 10.24 -7.14 -6.21
N ILE A 121 11.46 -7.36 -5.71
CA ILE A 121 12.53 -7.97 -6.52
C ILE A 121 12.26 -9.48 -6.57
N ILE A 122 11.55 -9.92 -7.60
CA ILE A 122 11.27 -11.33 -7.89
C ILE A 122 11.45 -11.55 -9.40
N ASP A 123 12.61 -12.11 -9.78
CA ASP A 123 12.93 -12.51 -11.16
C ASP A 123 13.75 -13.82 -11.15
N GLU A 124 13.28 -14.78 -10.36
CA GLU A 124 13.74 -16.17 -10.35
C GLU A 124 12.50 -17.06 -10.13
N GLY A 125 11.87 -17.50 -11.21
CA GLY A 125 10.61 -18.27 -11.14
C GLY A 125 10.78 -19.62 -10.42
N GLY A 126 9.93 -19.88 -9.43
CA GLY A 126 9.92 -21.10 -8.62
C GLY A 126 9.23 -20.90 -7.27
N PRO A 127 9.11 -21.95 -6.42
CA PRO A 127 8.32 -21.89 -5.19
C PRO A 127 8.75 -20.78 -4.22
N ALA A 128 10.06 -20.57 -4.04
CA ALA A 128 10.59 -19.48 -3.21
C ALA A 128 10.20 -18.08 -3.73
N SER A 129 9.94 -17.93 -5.03
CA SER A 129 9.42 -16.69 -5.63
C SER A 129 7.93 -16.51 -5.29
N GLU A 130 7.15 -17.58 -5.31
CA GLU A 130 5.71 -17.57 -5.00
C GLU A 130 5.45 -17.17 -3.54
N PHE A 131 6.14 -17.80 -2.59
CA PHE A 131 6.06 -17.37 -1.19
C PHE A 131 6.55 -15.92 -0.99
N ALA A 132 7.65 -15.53 -1.65
CA ALA A 132 8.15 -14.15 -1.58
C ALA A 132 7.16 -13.11 -2.13
N ALA A 133 6.32 -13.46 -3.12
CA ALA A 133 5.30 -12.59 -3.68
C ALA A 133 4.11 -12.34 -2.72
N LEU A 134 3.96 -13.17 -1.69
CA LEU A 134 2.95 -13.03 -0.63
C LEU A 134 3.46 -12.24 0.58
N ILE A 135 4.77 -11.95 0.66
CA ILE A 135 5.36 -11.11 1.71
C ILE A 135 5.11 -9.62 1.42
N THR A 136 4.53 -8.92 2.40
CA THR A 136 4.25 -7.49 2.33
C THR A 136 5.09 -6.72 3.34
N ASN A 137 5.49 -5.49 3.01
CA ASN A 137 6.13 -4.57 3.95
C ASN A 137 5.03 -3.79 4.69
N GLY A 138 4.83 -4.12 5.97
CA GLY A 138 3.84 -3.46 6.84
C GLY A 138 4.32 -2.12 7.40
N GLY A 139 5.60 -1.78 7.22
CA GLY A 139 6.21 -0.56 7.79
C GLY A 139 6.00 -0.45 9.30
N SER A 140 5.74 0.76 9.78
CA SER A 140 5.53 1.06 11.21
C SER A 140 4.07 0.88 11.67
N SER A 141 3.34 -0.06 11.06
CA SER A 141 1.94 -0.35 11.37
C SER A 141 1.76 -0.95 12.77
N ARG A 142 0.59 -0.73 13.36
CA ARG A 142 0.21 -1.26 14.68
C ARG A 142 0.12 -2.79 14.67
N ILE A 143 0.90 -3.42 15.53
CA ILE A 143 0.76 -4.84 15.89
C ILE A 143 -0.08 -4.91 17.18
N LEU A 144 -1.02 -5.85 17.22
CA LEU A 144 -1.79 -6.22 18.41
C LEU A 144 -1.34 -7.61 18.86
N LEU A 145 -0.48 -7.66 19.86
CA LEU A 145 0.02 -8.90 20.43
C LEU A 145 -1.02 -9.47 21.40
N ARG A 146 -1.64 -10.59 21.02
CA ARG A 146 -2.64 -11.29 21.83
C ARG A 146 -1.99 -12.51 22.46
N ALA A 147 -1.70 -12.40 23.76
CA ALA A 147 -1.31 -13.53 24.60
C ALA A 147 -2.56 -14.37 24.94
N ASP A 148 -3.00 -15.16 23.96
CA ASP A 148 -4.24 -15.94 23.99
C ASP A 148 -4.14 -17.15 24.93
N LYS A 149 -5.17 -17.29 25.78
CA LYS A 149 -5.48 -18.39 26.70
C LYS A 149 -4.52 -18.60 27.89
N SER A 150 -5.11 -18.75 29.07
CA SER A 150 -4.53 -19.54 30.18
C SER A 150 -4.76 -21.03 29.92
N GLU A 151 -4.16 -21.89 30.74
CA GLU A 151 -4.27 -23.36 30.68
C GLU A 151 -5.73 -23.86 30.64
N ASP A 152 -6.66 -23.16 31.31
CA ASP A 152 -8.11 -23.46 31.30
C ASP A 152 -8.81 -23.21 29.93
N GLY A 153 -8.08 -22.74 28.92
CA GLY A 153 -8.57 -22.54 27.55
C GLY A 153 -9.54 -21.38 27.35
N GLN A 154 -9.94 -20.68 28.42
CA GLN A 154 -10.87 -19.56 28.39
C GLN A 154 -10.21 -18.29 27.83
N SER A 155 -10.90 -17.64 26.89
CA SER A 155 -10.53 -16.32 26.40
C SER A 155 -11.04 -15.24 27.36
N ASP A 156 -10.16 -14.72 28.23
CA ASP A 156 -10.44 -13.52 29.00
C ASP A 156 -10.46 -12.29 28.07
N ASP A 157 -11.65 -11.97 27.57
CA ASP A 157 -11.94 -10.84 26.67
C ASP A 157 -11.72 -9.46 27.35
N THR A 158 -11.38 -9.43 28.66
CA THR A 158 -10.98 -8.21 29.39
C THR A 158 -9.47 -7.95 29.36
N LYS A 159 -8.66 -8.92 28.90
CA LYS A 159 -7.19 -8.86 28.92
C LYS A 159 -6.66 -7.87 27.88
N ILE A 160 -6.14 -6.72 28.34
CA ILE A 160 -5.60 -5.65 27.49
C ILE A 160 -4.47 -6.20 26.60
N CYS A 161 -4.72 -6.29 25.28
CA CYS A 161 -3.72 -6.76 24.32
C CYS A 161 -2.51 -5.81 24.27
N LEU A 162 -1.29 -6.37 24.22
CA LEU A 162 -0.07 -5.57 24.15
C LEU A 162 0.05 -4.93 22.76
N GLN A 163 -0.08 -3.61 22.70
CA GLN A 163 0.08 -2.85 21.47
C GLN A 163 1.54 -2.47 21.23
N ARG A 164 2.05 -2.73 20.02
CA ARG A 164 3.37 -2.31 19.56
C ARG A 164 3.29 -1.64 18.18
N GLN A 165 4.28 -0.82 17.87
CA GLN A 165 4.48 -0.17 16.56
C GLN A 165 5.99 -0.16 16.28
N PRO A 166 6.52 -1.17 15.58
CA PRO A 166 7.95 -1.26 15.29
C PRO A 166 8.37 -0.18 14.29
N ASP A 167 9.67 0.05 14.12
CA ASP A 167 10.16 0.88 13.01
C ASP A 167 9.81 0.28 11.64
N ALA A 168 9.95 -1.05 11.47
CA ALA A 168 9.48 -1.77 10.28
C ALA A 168 9.06 -3.22 10.58
N GLN A 169 8.23 -3.80 9.70
CA GLN A 169 7.82 -5.20 9.76
C GLN A 169 7.56 -5.78 8.36
N PHE A 170 7.69 -7.10 8.22
CA PHE A 170 7.36 -7.84 7.01
C PHE A 170 6.44 -9.01 7.34
N GLN A 171 5.34 -9.12 6.61
CA GLN A 171 4.23 -10.03 6.91
C GLN A 171 3.76 -10.75 5.64
N HIS A 172 3.81 -12.08 5.67
CA HIS A 172 3.11 -12.92 4.70
C HIS A 172 1.59 -12.67 4.79
N CYS A 173 0.91 -12.46 3.66
CA CYS A 173 -0.47 -11.93 3.64
C CYS A 173 -1.53 -12.83 4.32
N LEU A 174 -1.25 -14.12 4.48
CA LEU A 174 -2.12 -15.08 5.19
C LEU A 174 -1.77 -15.26 6.68
N ALA A 175 -0.70 -14.62 7.18
CA ALA A 175 -0.28 -14.74 8.57
C ALA A 175 -0.96 -13.70 9.47
N ALA A 176 -1.37 -14.10 10.68
CA ALA A 176 -1.97 -13.19 11.67
C ALA A 176 -0.97 -12.15 12.23
N TYR A 177 0.33 -12.51 12.27
CA TYR A 177 1.44 -11.69 12.75
C TYR A 177 2.51 -11.53 11.65
N PRO A 178 3.32 -10.46 11.66
CA PRO A 178 4.51 -10.36 10.81
C PRO A 178 5.57 -11.38 11.23
N GLY A 179 6.16 -12.15 10.30
CA GLY A 179 7.25 -13.06 10.65
C GLY A 179 8.54 -12.32 11.04
N VAL A 180 8.83 -11.18 10.41
CA VAL A 180 10.04 -10.38 10.66
C VAL A 180 9.71 -8.98 11.14
N VAL A 181 10.28 -8.59 12.29
CA VAL A 181 10.17 -7.25 12.90
C VAL A 181 11.55 -6.59 13.01
N VAL A 182 11.61 -5.26 12.83
CA VAL A 182 12.83 -4.46 12.96
C VAL A 182 12.59 -3.26 13.88
N GLU A 183 13.46 -3.09 14.87
CA GLU A 183 13.42 -2.00 15.86
C GLU A 183 14.76 -1.23 15.88
N VAL A 184 14.70 0.11 15.93
CA VAL A 184 15.88 0.98 15.86
C VAL A 184 16.04 1.82 17.13
N SER A 185 16.79 1.29 18.11
CA SER A 185 17.14 2.06 19.31
C SER A 185 18.20 3.11 18.99
N TYR A 186 17.84 4.39 19.14
CA TYR A 186 18.82 5.44 19.38
C TYR A 186 19.34 5.37 20.82
N SER A 187 20.40 6.11 21.14
CA SER A 187 21.27 5.86 22.31
C SER A 187 20.67 6.07 23.71
N GLN A 188 19.37 6.34 23.84
CA GLN A 188 18.70 6.70 25.10
C GLN A 188 17.49 5.78 25.35
N ASN A 189 17.68 4.75 26.19
CA ASN A 189 16.65 3.93 26.85
C ASN A 189 15.91 2.83 26.06
N GLY A 190 16.27 2.51 24.81
CA GLY A 190 15.66 1.38 24.08
C GLY A 190 16.15 0.01 24.55
N ASN A 191 15.35 -0.72 25.33
CA ASN A 191 15.64 -2.11 25.71
C ASN A 191 15.18 -3.09 24.61
N LEU A 192 16.02 -3.23 23.57
CA LEU A 192 15.76 -4.09 22.42
C LEU A 192 15.54 -5.57 22.81
N ARG A 193 16.26 -6.10 23.81
CA ARG A 193 16.06 -7.49 24.30
C ARG A 193 14.66 -7.69 24.89
N LYS A 194 14.16 -6.72 25.66
CA LYS A 194 12.77 -6.76 26.18
C LYS A 194 11.75 -6.66 25.05
N LEU A 195 11.96 -5.79 24.06
CA LEU A 195 11.06 -5.68 22.90
C LEU A 195 11.02 -7.00 22.11
N ALA A 196 12.18 -7.60 21.83
CA ALA A 196 12.25 -8.89 21.14
C ALA A 196 11.55 -10.02 21.91
N TRP A 197 11.77 -10.10 23.24
CA TRP A 197 11.07 -11.03 24.11
C TRP A 197 9.55 -10.80 24.06
N GLU A 198 9.08 -9.56 24.18
CA GLU A 198 7.66 -9.23 24.12
C GLU A 198 7.02 -9.60 22.78
N TYR A 199 7.70 -9.32 21.65
CA TYR A 199 7.22 -9.69 20.32
C TYR A 199 7.07 -11.19 20.15
N ILE A 200 8.11 -11.96 20.47
CA ILE A 200 8.13 -13.42 20.27
C ILE A 200 7.11 -14.09 21.22
N MET A 201 7.11 -13.72 22.50
CA MET A 201 6.24 -14.36 23.51
C MET A 201 4.76 -14.01 23.33
N ASN A 202 4.41 -12.73 23.16
CA ASN A 202 3.00 -12.31 23.04
C ASN A 202 2.45 -12.52 21.61
N SER A 203 3.19 -13.22 20.75
CA SER A 203 2.71 -13.78 19.48
C SER A 203 2.85 -15.32 19.44
N ASN A 204 3.16 -15.98 20.56
CA ASN A 204 3.36 -17.42 20.67
C ASN A 204 4.32 -17.96 19.58
N GLY A 205 5.45 -17.28 19.36
CA GLY A 205 6.48 -17.67 18.38
C GLY A 205 6.16 -17.36 16.91
N ASN A 206 5.00 -16.75 16.59
CA ASN A 206 4.63 -16.40 15.22
C ASN A 206 5.51 -15.28 14.62
N ILE A 207 6.04 -14.38 15.46
CA ILE A 207 7.12 -13.45 15.04
C ILE A 207 8.45 -14.22 15.10
N LYS A 208 8.82 -14.85 13.99
CA LYS A 208 9.99 -15.75 13.87
C LYS A 208 11.35 -15.05 13.98
N VAL A 209 11.44 -13.76 13.62
CA VAL A 209 12.69 -12.98 13.73
C VAL A 209 12.43 -11.56 14.21
N VAL A 210 13.21 -11.11 15.21
CA VAL A 210 13.31 -9.70 15.60
C VAL A 210 14.74 -9.21 15.38
N VAL A 211 14.91 -8.13 14.62
CA VAL A 211 16.19 -7.46 14.37
C VAL A 211 16.25 -6.15 15.15
N GLY A 212 17.18 -6.04 16.10
CA GLY A 212 17.43 -4.81 16.84
C GLY A 212 18.66 -4.07 16.32
N ILE A 213 18.49 -2.83 15.85
CA ILE A 213 19.59 -1.97 15.42
C ILE A 213 19.80 -0.89 16.47
N ASN A 214 20.94 -0.92 17.15
CA ASN A 214 21.31 0.06 18.17
C ASN A 214 22.26 1.11 17.56
N ILE A 215 21.73 2.29 17.25
CA ILE A 215 22.47 3.43 16.72
C ILE A 215 22.93 4.31 17.87
N LYS A 216 24.25 4.50 17.99
CA LYS A 216 24.83 5.46 18.94
C LYS A 216 25.27 6.73 18.23
N TYR A 217 24.99 7.87 18.86
CA TYR A 217 25.53 9.18 18.47
C TYR A 217 26.97 9.37 19.00
N ASP A 218 27.55 10.54 18.72
CA ASP A 218 28.83 11.01 19.30
C ASP A 218 30.04 10.11 19.01
N GLY A 219 30.09 9.54 17.80
CA GLY A 219 31.21 8.68 17.37
C GLY A 219 31.31 7.38 18.18
N LYS A 220 30.19 6.83 18.64
CA LYS A 220 30.15 5.51 19.31
C LYS A 220 29.71 4.43 18.33
N GLU A 221 30.13 3.20 18.61
CA GLU A 221 29.87 2.06 17.74
C GLU A 221 28.37 1.75 17.64
N SER A 222 27.93 1.35 16.45
CA SER A 222 26.55 0.95 16.17
C SER A 222 26.48 -0.57 16.04
N THR A 223 25.56 -1.19 16.78
CA THR A 223 25.47 -2.65 16.92
C THR A 223 24.16 -3.21 16.39
N VAL A 224 24.17 -4.48 16.00
CA VAL A 224 22.98 -5.23 15.56
C VAL A 224 22.82 -6.48 16.41
N SER A 225 21.58 -6.78 16.79
CA SER A 225 21.17 -8.02 17.43
C SER A 225 20.08 -8.69 16.61
N LEU A 226 19.98 -10.02 16.73
CA LEU A 226 18.91 -10.82 16.15
C LEU A 226 18.42 -11.83 17.18
N TRP A 227 17.11 -11.93 17.32
CA TRP A 227 16.44 -12.90 18.18
C TRP A 227 15.47 -13.79 17.40
N ARG A 228 15.26 -15.00 17.90
CA ARG A 228 14.34 -16.03 17.36
C ARG A 228 13.55 -16.69 18.49
N PRO A 229 12.36 -17.27 18.22
CA PRO A 229 11.80 -18.29 19.10
C PRO A 229 12.71 -19.52 19.12
N ALA A 230 12.86 -20.10 20.30
CA ALA A 230 13.37 -21.46 20.50
C ALA A 230 12.26 -22.31 21.12
N TYR A 231 12.30 -23.62 20.90
CA TYR A 231 11.31 -24.58 21.37
C TYR A 231 12.06 -25.69 22.11
N VAL A 232 11.77 -25.86 23.39
CA VAL A 232 12.46 -26.78 24.29
C VAL A 232 11.46 -27.84 24.77
N GLN A 233 11.68 -29.09 24.38
CA GLN A 233 10.88 -30.21 24.86
C GLN A 233 11.44 -30.70 26.21
N GLU A 234 10.63 -30.61 27.28
CA GLU A 234 11.00 -31.11 28.61
C GLU A 234 10.55 -32.58 28.82
N GLU A 235 11.29 -33.35 29.62
CA GLU A 235 11.07 -34.79 29.77
C GLU A 235 9.80 -35.09 30.58
N GLY A 236 8.71 -35.38 29.87
CA GLY A 236 7.41 -35.76 30.44
C GLY A 236 6.25 -34.82 30.07
N GLU A 237 6.54 -33.68 29.45
CA GLU A 237 5.53 -32.72 28.99
C GLU A 237 4.98 -33.04 27.59
N GLU A 238 3.73 -32.66 27.34
CA GLU A 238 3.05 -32.84 26.04
C GLU A 238 3.35 -31.70 25.04
N PHE A 239 3.82 -30.55 25.53
CA PHE A 239 4.01 -29.32 24.75
C PHE A 239 5.45 -28.77 24.86
N ASP A 240 5.93 -28.13 23.79
CA ASP A 240 7.22 -27.45 23.78
C ASP A 240 7.16 -26.14 24.60
N VAL A 241 8.18 -25.92 25.44
CA VAL A 241 8.41 -24.63 26.11
C VAL A 241 8.97 -23.64 25.10
N LEU A 242 8.25 -22.54 24.87
CA LEU A 242 8.72 -21.42 24.04
C LEU A 242 9.75 -20.58 24.80
N GLU A 243 10.92 -20.38 24.21
CA GLU A 243 12.00 -19.50 24.69
C GLU A 243 12.37 -18.42 23.65
N VAL A 244 13.27 -17.49 24.00
CA VAL A 244 13.84 -16.49 23.07
C VAL A 244 15.36 -16.59 23.00
N ASP A 245 15.84 -17.10 21.88
CA ASP A 245 17.27 -17.21 21.56
C ASP A 245 17.82 -15.89 21.03
N GLN A 246 18.98 -15.46 21.52
CA GLN A 246 19.71 -14.29 21.00
C GLN A 246 20.85 -14.72 20.07
N VAL A 247 20.49 -15.09 18.84
CA VAL A 247 21.40 -15.60 17.80
C VAL A 247 22.53 -14.63 17.43
N ILE A 248 22.30 -13.32 17.55
CA ILE A 248 23.35 -12.30 17.42
C ILE A 248 23.30 -11.39 18.66
N GLU A 249 24.36 -11.41 19.46
CA GLU A 249 24.50 -10.55 20.63
C GLU A 249 25.27 -9.26 20.30
N ALA A 250 24.53 -8.21 19.93
CA ALA A 250 25.02 -6.85 19.83
C ALA A 250 26.33 -6.69 19.02
N GLU A 251 26.48 -7.44 17.94
CA GLU A 251 27.67 -7.38 17.09
C GLU A 251 27.83 -5.99 16.48
N VAL A 252 29.04 -5.44 16.55
CA VAL A 252 29.37 -4.15 15.96
C VAL A 252 29.33 -4.28 14.43
N PHE A 253 28.37 -3.63 13.79
CA PHE A 253 28.37 -3.48 12.33
C PHE A 253 29.06 -2.19 11.90
N ARG A 254 29.08 -1.14 12.73
CA ARG A 254 29.73 0.15 12.45
C ARG A 254 30.63 0.62 13.59
N THR A 255 31.91 0.81 13.29
CA THR A 255 32.91 1.42 14.18
C THR A 255 32.64 2.92 14.44
N GLN A 256 33.32 3.46 15.45
CA GLN A 256 33.43 4.91 15.72
C GLN A 256 33.72 5.76 14.46
N ASP A 257 34.61 5.29 13.59
CA ASP A 257 35.00 5.97 12.34
C ASP A 257 33.93 5.93 11.22
N GLY A 258 32.74 5.40 11.50
CA GLY A 258 31.68 5.21 10.50
C GLY A 258 31.96 4.11 9.47
N ARG A 259 33.00 3.28 9.71
CA ARG A 259 33.44 2.17 8.85
C ARG A 259 32.83 0.83 9.30
N PRO A 260 32.64 -0.15 8.40
CA PRO A 260 32.21 -1.49 8.80
C PRO A 260 33.29 -2.19 9.65
N ALA A 261 32.93 -2.67 10.83
CA ALA A 261 33.88 -3.33 11.74
C ALA A 261 34.30 -4.72 11.25
N ASN A 262 33.38 -5.47 10.65
CA ASN A 262 33.66 -6.72 9.96
C ASN A 262 32.94 -6.74 8.60
N LYS A 263 33.70 -6.84 7.50
CA LYS A 263 33.15 -6.81 6.13
C LYS A 263 32.58 -8.17 5.68
N CYS A 264 33.01 -9.26 6.30
CA CYS A 264 32.60 -10.62 5.96
C CYS A 264 31.31 -11.04 6.70
N ARG A 265 30.99 -10.39 7.83
CA ARG A 265 29.76 -10.62 8.58
C ARG A 265 28.51 -10.15 7.82
N ARG A 266 27.45 -10.93 7.96
CA ARG A 266 26.14 -10.74 7.34
C ARG A 266 25.06 -11.00 8.39
N LEU A 267 23.97 -10.25 8.31
CA LEU A 267 22.72 -10.56 8.97
C LEU A 267 21.95 -11.54 8.07
N SER A 268 21.69 -12.77 8.53
CA SER A 268 21.02 -13.81 7.75
C SER A 268 19.64 -14.14 8.29
N ILE A 269 18.66 -14.22 7.38
CA ILE A 269 17.24 -14.49 7.63
C ILE A 269 16.80 -15.47 6.54
N ASN A 270 16.12 -16.56 6.90
CA ASN A 270 15.55 -17.49 5.91
C ASN A 270 14.24 -16.93 5.36
N LEU A 271 13.89 -17.28 4.13
CA LEU A 271 12.60 -16.92 3.55
C LEU A 271 11.41 -17.46 4.39
N SER A 272 11.57 -18.64 5.02
CA SER A 272 10.59 -19.20 5.96
C SER A 272 10.30 -18.31 7.17
N ASP A 273 11.23 -17.43 7.56
CA ASP A 273 11.08 -16.57 8.75
C ASP A 273 9.99 -15.48 8.59
N PHE A 274 9.35 -15.36 7.43
CA PHE A 274 8.38 -14.31 7.13
C PHE A 274 6.91 -14.71 7.40
N GLY A 275 6.68 -15.93 7.90
CA GLY A 275 5.38 -16.40 8.39
C GLY A 275 5.49 -17.58 9.37
N PRO A 276 4.35 -18.12 9.85
CA PRO A 276 4.28 -19.38 10.59
C PRO A 276 4.79 -20.57 9.76
N ASP A 277 5.17 -21.66 10.43
CA ASP A 277 5.82 -22.78 9.75
C ASP A 277 4.87 -23.43 8.74
N GLU A 278 3.58 -23.50 9.06
CA GLU A 278 2.49 -24.05 8.24
C GLU A 278 2.26 -23.29 6.92
N LEU A 279 2.76 -22.05 6.82
CA LEU A 279 2.74 -21.28 5.56
C LEU A 279 4.05 -21.42 4.78
N SER A 280 5.14 -21.78 5.45
CA SER A 280 6.48 -21.94 4.86
C SER A 280 6.83 -23.39 4.48
N ASP A 281 6.10 -24.37 5.02
CA ASP A 281 6.29 -25.78 4.68
C ASP A 281 5.97 -26.06 3.20
N GLY A 282 6.68 -27.02 2.62
CA GLY A 282 6.69 -27.26 1.18
C GLY A 282 7.51 -26.27 0.34
N TYR A 283 7.96 -25.12 0.88
CA TYR A 283 8.82 -24.17 0.17
C TYR A 283 10.32 -24.42 0.40
N GLU A 284 11.15 -24.06 -0.59
CA GLU A 284 12.60 -24.17 -0.49
C GLU A 284 13.18 -23.17 0.53
N ARG A 285 14.02 -23.65 1.46
CA ARG A 285 14.71 -22.82 2.46
C ARG A 285 15.80 -21.95 1.81
N LYS A 286 15.39 -20.79 1.29
CA LYS A 286 16.28 -19.79 0.69
C LYS A 286 16.79 -18.79 1.73
N GLU A 287 18.11 -18.59 1.82
CA GLU A 287 18.71 -17.58 2.73
C GLU A 287 18.70 -16.18 2.09
N LEU A 288 18.23 -15.19 2.84
CA LEU A 288 18.38 -13.76 2.56
C LEU A 288 19.43 -13.17 3.51
N SER A 289 20.54 -12.66 2.98
CA SER A 289 21.65 -12.17 3.83
C SER A 289 22.17 -10.78 3.48
N ILE A 290 22.17 -9.88 4.47
CA ILE A 290 22.55 -8.46 4.36
C ILE A 290 23.93 -8.25 4.96
N SER A 291 24.94 -7.87 4.17
CA SER A 291 26.29 -7.60 4.69
C SER A 291 26.32 -6.41 5.65
N TYR A 292 27.23 -6.44 6.63
CA TYR A 292 27.42 -5.30 7.55
C TYR A 292 27.90 -4.04 6.81
N GLU A 293 28.63 -4.18 5.69
CA GLU A 293 28.94 -3.06 4.80
C GLU A 293 27.67 -2.45 4.17
N THR A 294 26.65 -3.25 3.87
CA THR A 294 25.34 -2.76 3.42
C THR A 294 24.63 -1.99 4.54
N LEU A 295 24.63 -2.50 5.78
CA LEU A 295 24.05 -1.79 6.93
C LEU A 295 24.72 -0.42 7.16
N VAL A 296 26.06 -0.36 7.06
CA VAL A 296 26.81 0.92 7.13
C VAL A 296 26.43 1.85 5.98
N LYS A 297 26.32 1.36 4.74
CA LYS A 297 25.91 2.18 3.58
C LYS A 297 24.49 2.74 3.74
N LEU A 298 23.57 1.99 4.33
CA LEU A 298 22.20 2.42 4.62
C LEU A 298 22.18 3.47 5.74
N LEU A 299 22.86 3.23 6.86
CA LEU A 299 22.92 4.16 7.98
C LEU A 299 23.61 5.49 7.59
N ASN A 300 24.78 5.41 6.95
CA ASN A 300 25.49 6.59 6.44
C ASN A 300 24.70 7.31 5.31
N ARG A 301 23.65 6.71 4.73
CA ARG A 301 22.68 7.39 3.83
C ARG A 301 21.55 8.05 4.63
N ALA A 302 21.01 7.38 5.64
CA ALA A 302 19.98 7.93 6.51
C ALA A 302 20.48 9.18 7.26
N GLU A 303 21.69 9.14 7.83
CA GLU A 303 22.30 10.27 8.53
C GLU A 303 22.52 11.48 7.61
N ARG A 304 22.98 11.29 6.37
CA ARG A 304 23.10 12.39 5.39
C ARG A 304 21.74 13.00 5.03
N ILE A 305 20.68 12.19 4.95
CA ILE A 305 19.31 12.67 4.72
C ILE A 305 18.79 13.44 5.94
N HIS A 306 19.10 12.99 7.16
CA HIS A 306 18.76 13.67 8.40
C HIS A 306 19.52 15.01 8.54
N GLN A 307 20.84 15.02 8.35
CA GLN A 307 21.66 16.24 8.31
C GLN A 307 21.14 17.24 7.27
N ALA A 308 20.79 16.78 6.07
CA ALA A 308 20.22 17.63 5.02
C ALA A 308 18.83 18.19 5.35
N ARG A 309 18.13 17.68 6.39
CA ARG A 309 16.87 18.23 6.92
C ARG A 309 17.12 19.14 8.12
N GLU A 310 17.91 18.72 9.10
CA GLU A 310 18.07 19.45 10.37
C GLU A 310 19.15 20.54 10.35
N SER A 311 19.98 20.60 9.31
CA SER A 311 20.97 21.69 9.17
C SER A 311 20.29 23.06 9.07
N ALA A 312 20.99 24.07 9.58
CA ALA A 312 20.55 25.47 9.62
C ALA A 312 20.24 26.04 8.21
N PRO A 313 19.39 27.09 8.11
CA PRO A 313 19.10 27.75 6.84
C PRO A 313 20.38 28.16 6.10
N GLY A 314 20.52 27.72 4.85
CA GLY A 314 21.74 27.92 4.03
C GLY A 314 22.71 26.74 4.02
N LEU A 315 22.69 25.88 5.04
CA LEU A 315 23.40 24.58 5.07
C LEU A 315 22.47 23.37 4.88
N ARG A 316 21.17 23.57 5.04
CA ARG A 316 20.10 22.61 4.69
C ARG A 316 20.19 22.18 3.21
N GLY A 317 19.69 20.98 2.92
CA GLY A 317 19.52 20.47 1.56
C GLY A 317 18.62 21.36 0.69
N ILE A 318 18.66 21.15 -0.63
CA ILE A 318 18.06 22.04 -1.62
C ILE A 318 16.52 22.11 -1.47
N GLU A 319 16.03 23.19 -0.87
CA GLU A 319 14.61 23.53 -0.83
C GLU A 319 14.13 24.11 -2.17
N SER A 320 12.82 24.02 -2.43
CA SER A 320 12.23 24.50 -3.68
C SER A 320 12.20 26.02 -3.76
N LYS A 321 12.91 26.61 -4.74
CA LYS A 321 12.93 28.05 -5.01
C LYS A 321 11.62 28.62 -5.59
N ARG A 322 10.53 27.84 -5.60
CA ARG A 322 9.25 28.24 -6.20
C ARG A 322 8.60 29.33 -5.34
N PRO A 323 8.24 30.51 -5.89
CA PRO A 323 7.50 31.51 -5.14
C PRO A 323 6.11 30.96 -4.79
N ILE A 324 5.82 30.84 -3.49
CA ILE A 324 4.57 30.26 -2.99
C ILE A 324 3.86 31.21 -2.02
N ARG A 325 2.56 31.44 -2.26
CA ARG A 325 1.67 32.06 -1.27
C ARG A 325 0.91 30.95 -0.55
N LYS A 326 1.33 30.60 0.68
CA LYS A 326 0.61 29.65 1.52
C LYS A 326 -0.81 30.19 1.76
N ARG A 327 -1.83 29.47 1.29
CA ARG A 327 -3.23 29.75 1.66
C ARG A 327 -3.35 29.47 3.15
N LYS A 328 -3.80 30.45 3.96
CA LYS A 328 -4.17 30.17 5.36
C LYS A 328 -5.21 29.04 5.34
N LEU A 329 -5.01 28.02 6.18
CA LEU A 329 -6.06 27.04 6.43
C LEU A 329 -7.33 27.83 6.80
N ARG A 330 -8.45 27.55 6.15
CA ARG A 330 -9.72 28.10 6.59
C ARG A 330 -9.92 27.59 8.02
N SER A 331 -10.05 28.48 8.99
CA SER A 331 -10.67 28.11 10.25
C SER A 331 -11.99 27.45 9.92
N SER A 332 -12.25 26.31 10.56
CA SER A 332 -13.53 25.60 10.49
C SER A 332 -14.69 26.60 10.49
N SER A 333 -15.61 26.44 9.55
CA SER A 333 -16.71 27.39 9.39
C SER A 333 -17.61 27.36 10.63
N PRO A 334 -18.34 28.44 10.96
CA PRO A 334 -19.17 28.47 12.17
C PRO A 334 -20.27 27.40 12.26
N ALA A 335 -20.52 26.63 11.19
CA ALA A 335 -21.45 25.50 11.13
C ALA A 335 -20.83 24.14 11.51
N GLU A 336 -19.50 24.02 11.52
CA GLU A 336 -18.77 22.78 11.84
C GLU A 336 -18.35 22.72 13.33
N GLN A 337 -18.36 23.86 14.02
CA GLN A 337 -18.25 23.90 15.48
C GLN A 337 -19.60 23.54 16.11
N LEU A 338 -19.83 22.25 16.36
CA LEU A 338 -20.77 21.83 17.40
C LEU A 338 -20.34 22.48 18.72
N ARG A 339 -21.12 23.44 19.21
CA ARG A 339 -20.82 24.10 20.49
C ARG A 339 -21.20 23.15 21.63
N CYS A 340 -20.56 23.33 22.79
CA CYS A 340 -20.94 22.58 23.99
C CYS A 340 -22.43 22.80 24.35
N ASP A 341 -22.97 23.97 24.01
CA ASP A 341 -24.41 24.28 24.11
C ASP A 341 -25.29 23.40 23.20
N ASP A 342 -24.82 23.06 21.99
CA ASP A 342 -25.56 22.22 21.05
C ASP A 342 -25.62 20.77 21.54
N GLU A 343 -24.53 20.26 22.13
CA GLU A 343 -24.54 18.94 22.76
C GLU A 343 -25.47 18.90 23.98
N ALA A 344 -25.41 19.92 24.85
CA ALA A 344 -26.31 20.04 26.00
C ALA A 344 -27.79 20.16 25.56
N LYS A 345 -28.05 20.83 24.44
CA LYS A 345 -29.37 20.91 23.82
C LYS A 345 -29.83 19.57 23.24
N ARG A 346 -28.93 18.81 22.58
CA ARG A 346 -29.23 17.48 22.04
C ARG A 346 -29.57 16.50 23.17
N ARG A 347 -28.77 16.45 24.24
CA ARG A 347 -29.04 15.62 25.44
C ARG A 347 -30.39 15.94 26.11
N ARG A 348 -30.82 17.21 26.12
CA ARG A 348 -32.16 17.60 26.60
C ARG A 348 -33.29 17.13 25.66
N GLN A 349 -33.05 17.08 24.35
CA GLN A 349 -34.01 16.57 23.38
C GLN A 349 -34.10 15.03 23.40
N GLU A 350 -32.96 14.35 23.59
CA GLU A 350 -32.87 12.90 23.83
C GLU A 350 -33.68 12.52 25.09
N ALA A 351 -33.41 13.14 26.24
CA ALA A 351 -34.15 12.89 27.49
C ALA A 351 -35.65 13.20 27.39
N GLN A 352 -36.06 14.27 26.68
CA GLN A 352 -37.49 14.54 26.44
C GLN A 352 -38.15 13.56 25.45
N ALA A 353 -37.39 12.88 24.58
CA ALA A 353 -37.90 11.82 23.73
C ALA A 353 -38.08 10.51 24.52
N GLU A 354 -37.12 10.18 25.39
CA GLU A 354 -37.20 9.05 26.33
C GLU A 354 -38.38 9.20 27.30
N GLU A 355 -38.54 10.37 27.93
CA GLU A 355 -39.69 10.66 28.81
C GLU A 355 -41.04 10.51 28.08
N ARG A 356 -41.13 10.97 26.83
CA ARG A 356 -42.35 10.84 26.02
C ARG A 356 -42.63 9.40 25.59
N THR A 357 -41.60 8.60 25.29
CA THR A 357 -41.80 7.18 24.95
C THR A 357 -42.21 6.38 26.18
N ALA A 358 -41.58 6.61 27.34
CA ALA A 358 -41.97 6.02 28.62
C ALA A 358 -43.40 6.41 29.06
N ALA A 359 -43.82 7.66 28.82
CA ALA A 359 -45.16 8.14 29.21
C ALA A 359 -46.30 7.74 28.23
N SER A 360 -45.97 7.25 27.04
CA SER A 360 -46.93 6.98 25.96
C SER A 360 -47.30 5.50 25.79
N ASP A 361 -46.74 4.60 26.60
CA ASP A 361 -47.11 3.18 26.56
C ASP A 361 -48.45 2.96 27.27
N LYS A 362 -49.53 2.84 26.47
CA LYS A 362 -50.88 2.48 26.90
C LYS A 362 -51.48 1.53 25.88
N ASP A 363 -52.00 0.41 26.35
CA ASP A 363 -52.46 -0.70 25.52
C ASP A 363 -53.40 -0.26 24.38
N TYR A 364 -53.03 -0.64 23.16
CA TYR A 364 -53.82 -0.37 21.97
C TYR A 364 -55.08 -1.24 21.94
N VAL A 365 -56.26 -0.63 22.11
CA VAL A 365 -57.55 -1.30 21.98
C VAL A 365 -58.16 -1.04 20.60
N PRO A 366 -58.36 -2.06 19.74
CA PRO A 366 -58.88 -1.87 18.38
C PRO A 366 -60.38 -1.48 18.36
N PRO A 367 -60.80 -0.49 17.55
CA PRO A 367 -62.20 -0.08 17.46
C PRO A 367 -63.12 -1.13 16.80
N SER A 368 -64.25 -1.45 17.42
CA SER A 368 -65.23 -2.39 16.88
C SER A 368 -65.99 -1.82 15.66
N SER A 369 -65.92 -2.50 14.51
CA SER A 369 -66.55 -2.03 13.27
C SER A 369 -68.08 -2.21 13.24
N ARG A 370 -68.84 -1.12 13.42
CA ARG A 370 -70.28 -1.10 13.06
C ARG A 370 -70.44 -0.72 11.58
N ARG A 371 -70.99 -1.65 10.78
CA ARG A 371 -71.34 -1.43 9.36
C ARG A 371 -72.28 -0.23 9.21
N ARG A 372 -72.00 0.67 8.26
CA ARG A 372 -73.00 1.61 7.71
C ARG A 372 -73.59 1.01 6.43
N GLY A 373 -74.89 1.19 6.22
CA GLY A 373 -75.58 0.75 5.01
C GLY A 373 -75.39 1.73 3.84
N ALA A 374 -75.50 1.22 2.62
CA ALA A 374 -75.74 2.02 1.42
C ALA A 374 -77.26 2.21 1.18
N GLY A 375 -77.61 3.05 0.22
CA GLY A 375 -78.99 3.55 -0.01
C GLY A 375 -79.98 2.54 -0.61
N LYS A 376 -81.20 3.06 -0.82
CA LYS A 376 -82.35 2.39 -1.45
C LYS A 376 -82.39 2.70 -2.98
N PRO A 377 -83.35 2.17 -3.77
CA PRO A 377 -83.13 1.83 -5.18
C PRO A 377 -83.03 3.02 -6.13
#